data_AF-A0A2V9JF71-F1
#
_entry.id   AF-A0A2V9JF71-F1
#
_cell.length_a   1.000
_cell.length_b   1.000
_cell.length_c   1.000
_cell.angle_alpha   90.00
_cell.angle_beta   90.00
_cell.angle_gamma   90.00
#
_symmetry.space_group_name_H-M   'P 1'
#
loop_
_entity.id
_entity.type
_entity.pdbx_description
1 polymer ?
#
loop_
_entity_poly.entity_id
_entity_poly.type
_entity_poly.pdbx_seq_one_letter_code
_entity_poly.pdbx_strand_id
1 'polypeptide(L)'
;MWYQINVNYRFLITAAVLATAALAATGLWSSDTKTLEKSRYFAFVGRDFIFTLEMYKPGVPILNFVSMVDTEYNLFAKEIRLTLESRKVPAKFFIVDTGNPKEPVIIPSVRMRPRSAFGVTLRGDFGEEKEPAGVTVRVGDEDLKLVPLASFDFENLALKVNRLNLRSPDFGDDWRILKLETMGTRERARR
;
A
#
# COMPACT_ATOMS: atom_id res chain seq x y z
N MET A 1 -28.30 -4.17 -11.01
CA MET A 1 -28.41 -3.56 -9.68
C MET A 1 -27.05 -3.72 -9.01
N TRP A 2 -26.17 -2.72 -9.15
CA TRP A 2 -24.79 -2.81 -8.69
C TRP A 2 -24.67 -2.00 -7.41
N TYR A 3 -24.27 -2.66 -6.32
CA TYR A 3 -23.90 -1.97 -5.09
C TYR A 3 -22.67 -1.10 -5.41
N GLN A 4 -22.91 0.19 -5.65
CA GLN A 4 -21.96 1.21 -5.23
C GLN A 4 -21.87 1.06 -3.72
N ILE A 5 -20.93 0.22 -3.26
CA ILE A 5 -20.40 0.43 -1.93
C ILE A 5 -19.75 1.80 -2.05
N ASN A 6 -20.45 2.80 -1.52
CA ASN A 6 -19.90 4.10 -1.21
C ASN A 6 -18.68 3.82 -0.33
N VAL A 7 -17.53 3.65 -0.97
CA VAL A 7 -16.24 3.67 -0.30
C VAL A 7 -16.14 5.11 0.18
N ASN A 8 -16.61 5.34 1.40
CA ASN A 8 -16.32 6.55 2.14
C ASN A 8 -14.80 6.67 2.07
N TYR A 9 -14.33 7.62 1.26
CA TYR A 9 -12.93 7.99 1.13
C TYR A 9 -12.46 8.52 2.49
N ARG A 10 -12.20 7.61 3.42
CA ARG A 10 -11.40 7.86 4.61
C ARG A 10 -9.94 7.65 4.23
N PHE A 11 -9.50 8.38 3.20
CA PHE A 11 -8.17 8.97 3.20
C PHE A 11 -8.21 10.08 4.26
N LEU A 12 -8.30 9.71 5.54
CA LEU A 12 -8.15 10.67 6.62
C LEU A 12 -6.66 10.98 6.72
N ILE A 13 -6.26 11.94 5.89
CA ILE A 13 -5.25 12.93 6.23
C ILE A 13 -5.62 13.44 7.63
N THR A 14 -4.93 12.92 8.64
CA THR A 14 -4.89 13.60 9.95
C THR A 14 -3.66 14.49 9.88
N ALA A 15 -3.78 15.57 9.11
CA ALA A 15 -2.78 16.61 9.08
C ALA A 15 -2.90 17.39 10.40
N ALA A 16 -1.97 17.12 11.33
CA ALA A 16 -1.57 18.13 12.29
C ALA A 16 -0.60 19.08 11.57
N VAL A 17 -1.14 20.00 10.76
CA VAL A 17 -0.39 21.20 10.35
C VAL A 17 -0.45 22.16 11.54
N LEU A 18 0.66 22.28 12.27
CA LEU A 18 1.07 23.53 12.88
C LEU A 18 2.52 23.45 13.36
N ALA A 19 3.27 24.48 12.97
CA ALA A 19 4.70 24.76 13.19
C ALA A 19 5.66 23.96 12.28
N THR A 20 6.44 24.55 11.39
CA THR A 20 6.88 25.96 11.30
C THR A 20 7.36 26.22 9.87
N ALA A 21 6.85 27.28 9.26
CA ALA A 21 7.53 27.91 8.13
C ALA A 21 8.86 28.50 8.61
N ALA A 22 9.81 28.59 7.66
CA ALA A 22 11.12 29.22 7.74
C ALA A 22 12.26 28.37 8.31
N LEU A 23 12.94 27.67 7.40
CA LEU A 23 14.39 27.81 7.22
C LEU A 23 14.79 27.29 5.82
N ALA A 24 15.23 28.24 4.99
CA ALA A 24 16.20 28.13 3.89
C ALA A 24 15.94 27.07 2.79
N ALA A 25 15.71 27.41 1.52
CA ALA A 25 16.54 28.30 0.68
C ALA A 25 18.06 28.03 0.81
N THR A 26 18.47 26.77 0.73
CA THR A 26 19.83 26.39 0.32
C THR A 26 19.76 25.15 -0.56
N GLY A 27 20.34 25.23 -1.74
CA GLY A 27 20.39 24.16 -2.73
C GLY A 27 21.19 22.96 -2.25
N LEU A 28 20.50 21.99 -1.66
CA LEU A 28 20.94 20.60 -1.56
C LEU A 28 19.82 19.70 -2.06
N TRP A 29 19.73 19.56 -3.38
CA TRP A 29 19.25 18.30 -3.96
C TRP A 29 20.44 17.34 -3.97
N SER A 30 20.80 16.86 -2.79
CA SER A 30 21.50 15.59 -2.66
C SER A 30 20.40 14.60 -2.33
N SER A 31 19.97 13.82 -3.32
CA SER A 31 19.19 12.60 -3.11
C SER A 31 20.09 11.60 -2.41
N ASP A 32 20.36 11.86 -1.13
CA ASP A 32 20.91 10.87 -0.23
C ASP A 32 19.74 9.93 0.10
N THR A 33 19.45 9.01 -0.83
CA THR A 33 18.57 7.86 -0.60
C THR A 33 19.25 6.97 0.42
N LYS A 34 19.26 7.43 1.67
CA LYS A 34 19.51 6.58 2.82
C LYS A 34 18.39 5.55 2.79
N THR A 35 18.66 4.38 2.21
CA THR A 35 17.72 3.26 2.17
C THR A 35 17.27 3.01 3.59
N LEU A 36 16.02 3.36 3.88
CA LEU A 36 15.43 3.16 5.19
C LEU A 36 15.46 1.66 5.48
N GLU A 37 15.97 1.26 6.64
CA GLU A 37 15.97 -0.16 7.03
C GLU A 37 14.62 -0.58 7.64
N LYS A 38 13.88 0.39 8.20
CA LYS A 38 12.54 0.23 8.77
C LYS A 38 11.70 1.45 8.41
N SER A 39 10.39 1.27 8.29
CA SER A 39 9.46 2.39 8.10
C SER A 39 8.06 2.03 8.59
N ARG A 40 7.22 3.03 8.82
CA ARG A 40 5.77 2.87 8.95
C ARG A 40 5.07 2.74 7.59
N TYR A 41 5.77 3.10 6.51
CA TYR A 41 5.23 3.27 5.17
C TYR A 41 6.01 2.45 4.16
N PHE A 42 5.30 1.69 3.34
CA PHE A 42 5.88 0.82 2.32
C PHE A 42 5.11 0.96 1.02
N ALA A 43 5.81 0.84 -0.12
CA ALA A 43 5.16 0.80 -1.42
C ALA A 43 5.85 -0.14 -2.40
N PHE A 44 5.04 -0.71 -3.29
CA PHE A 44 5.45 -1.32 -4.54
C PHE A 44 4.68 -0.61 -5.64
N VAL A 45 5.37 -0.14 -6.66
CA VAL A 45 4.80 0.60 -7.79
C VAL A 45 5.31 -0.08 -9.05
N GLY A 46 4.46 -0.88 -9.68
CA GLY A 46 4.74 -1.54 -10.95
C GLY A 46 3.63 -1.27 -11.97
N ARG A 47 3.85 -1.66 -13.23
CA ARG A 47 2.87 -1.42 -14.30
C ARG A 47 1.54 -2.15 -14.11
N ASP A 48 1.59 -3.31 -13.46
CA ASP A 48 0.40 -4.16 -13.26
C ASP A 48 -0.33 -3.83 -11.96
N PHE A 49 0.45 -3.55 -10.91
CA PHE A 49 -0.04 -3.38 -9.56
C PHE A 49 0.68 -2.26 -8.83
N ILE A 50 -0.06 -1.55 -7.98
CA ILE A 50 0.48 -0.73 -6.92
C ILE A 50 0.01 -1.33 -5.59
N PHE A 51 0.93 -1.50 -4.66
CA PHE A 51 0.62 -1.85 -3.27
C PHE A 51 1.19 -0.78 -2.35
N THR A 52 0.42 -0.34 -1.37
CA THR A 52 0.92 0.51 -0.30
C THR A 52 0.55 -0.09 1.05
N LEU A 53 1.46 -0.02 2.01
CA LEU A 53 1.19 -0.43 3.39
C LEU A 53 1.55 0.69 4.34
N GLU A 54 0.64 0.98 5.28
CA GLU A 54 0.83 1.92 6.37
C GLU A 54 0.58 1.24 7.71
N MET A 55 1.49 1.41 8.67
CA MET A 55 1.25 1.11 10.07
C MET A 55 0.48 2.26 10.72
N TYR A 56 -0.85 2.20 10.61
CA TYR A 56 -1.76 3.23 11.16
C TYR A 56 -1.62 3.37 12.68
N LYS A 57 -1.57 2.22 13.36
CA LYS A 57 -1.29 2.09 14.79
C LYS A 57 -0.30 0.95 15.00
N PRO A 58 0.38 0.90 16.16
CA PRO A 58 1.21 -0.25 16.52
C PRO A 58 0.42 -1.56 16.32
N GLY A 59 0.96 -2.49 15.53
CA GLY A 59 0.31 -3.78 15.24
C GLY A 59 -0.89 -3.75 14.28
N VAL A 60 -1.25 -2.60 13.69
CA VAL A 60 -2.41 -2.45 12.80
C VAL A 60 -1.98 -1.94 11.42
N PRO A 61 -1.59 -2.83 10.50
CA PRO A 61 -1.23 -2.46 9.14
C PRO A 61 -2.48 -2.27 8.28
N ILE A 62 -2.51 -1.22 7.49
CA ILE A 62 -3.48 -1.01 6.41
C ILE A 62 -2.75 -1.27 5.10
N LEU A 63 -3.26 -2.20 4.29
CA LEU A 63 -2.78 -2.48 2.94
C LEU A 63 -3.78 -1.93 1.93
N ASN A 64 -3.30 -1.11 1.01
CA ASN A 64 -4.05 -0.74 -0.17
C ASN A 64 -3.43 -1.39 -1.40
N PHE A 65 -4.27 -1.69 -2.38
CA PHE A 65 -3.81 -2.12 -3.68
C PHE A 65 -4.59 -1.43 -4.80
N VAL A 66 -3.91 -1.29 -5.93
CA VAL A 66 -4.50 -0.89 -7.22
C VAL A 66 -4.07 -1.92 -8.24
N SER A 67 -5.05 -2.53 -8.89
CA SER A 67 -4.88 -3.40 -10.05
C SER A 67 -5.10 -2.58 -11.31
N MET A 68 -4.15 -2.62 -12.24
CA MET A 68 -4.25 -1.99 -13.57
C MET A 68 -4.42 -3.03 -14.68
N VAL A 69 -4.44 -4.32 -14.33
CA VAL A 69 -4.59 -5.42 -15.28
C VAL A 69 -6.05 -5.78 -15.53
N ASP A 70 -6.29 -6.45 -16.66
CA ASP A 70 -7.61 -6.96 -17.06
C ASP A 70 -7.94 -8.35 -16.48
N THR A 71 -7.01 -8.94 -15.75
CA THR A 71 -7.15 -10.26 -15.14
C THR A 71 -7.50 -10.14 -13.66
N GLU A 72 -8.32 -11.07 -13.17
CA GLU A 72 -8.69 -11.17 -11.76
C GLU A 72 -7.67 -12.01 -10.99
N TYR A 73 -7.32 -11.57 -9.78
CA TYR A 73 -6.45 -12.31 -8.87
C TYR A 73 -7.16 -12.52 -7.52
N ASN A 74 -6.93 -13.67 -6.90
CA ASN A 74 -7.26 -13.87 -5.50
C ASN A 74 -6.02 -13.58 -4.66
N LEU A 75 -6.15 -12.61 -3.77
CA LEU A 75 -5.12 -12.27 -2.79
C LEU A 75 -5.47 -12.94 -1.47
N PHE A 76 -4.58 -13.79 -0.96
CA PHE A 76 -4.76 -14.43 0.34
C PHE A 76 -4.04 -13.65 1.44
N ALA A 77 -4.63 -13.55 2.63
CA ALA A 77 -3.99 -12.83 3.74
C ALA A 77 -2.62 -13.45 4.08
N LYS A 78 -2.52 -14.78 4.09
CA LYS A 78 -1.28 -15.53 4.36
C LYS A 78 -0.12 -15.24 3.38
N GLU A 79 -0.45 -14.67 2.22
CA GLU A 79 0.51 -14.30 1.17
C GLU A 79 1.10 -12.90 1.37
N ILE A 80 0.59 -12.14 2.33
CA ILE A 80 1.17 -10.89 2.77
C ILE A 80 1.98 -11.16 4.03
N ARG A 81 3.28 -10.86 3.96
CA ARG A 81 4.25 -11.16 5.02
C ARG A 81 4.95 -9.89 5.42
N LEU A 82 4.93 -9.60 6.71
CA LEU A 82 5.69 -8.51 7.31
C LEU A 82 6.96 -9.10 7.92
N THR A 83 8.09 -8.47 7.67
CA THR A 83 9.35 -8.77 8.35
C THR A 83 9.41 -7.86 9.57
N LEU A 84 9.29 -8.46 10.75
CA LEU A 84 9.33 -7.78 12.05
C LEU A 84 10.61 -8.22 12.74
N GLU A 85 11.54 -7.30 12.96
CA GLU A 85 12.87 -7.58 13.52
C GLU A 85 13.55 -8.78 12.83
N SER A 86 13.59 -9.95 13.48
CA SER A 86 14.24 -11.18 13.00
C SER A 86 13.27 -12.23 12.42
N ARG A 87 11.97 -11.96 12.36
CA ARG A 87 10.95 -12.93 11.94
C ARG A 87 10.06 -12.42 10.80
N LYS A 88 9.65 -13.33 9.92
CA LYS A 88 8.63 -13.07 8.90
C LYS A 88 7.29 -13.61 9.38
N VAL A 89 6.31 -12.72 9.51
CA VAL A 89 4.98 -13.04 10.05
C VAL A 89 3.94 -12.84 8.95
N PRO A 90 3.15 -13.86 8.59
CA PRO A 90 2.06 -13.71 7.63
C PRO A 90 0.86 -13.01 8.28
N ALA A 91 0.10 -12.26 7.47
CA ALA A 91 -1.26 -11.89 7.88
C ALA A 91 -2.15 -13.16 7.89
N LYS A 92 -3.08 -13.23 8.84
CA LYS A 92 -4.06 -14.31 8.96
C LYS A 92 -5.37 -13.97 8.28
N PHE A 93 -5.82 -12.72 8.42
CA PHE A 93 -7.08 -12.25 7.86
C PHE A 93 -6.98 -10.82 7.35
N PHE A 94 -7.88 -10.49 6.44
CA PHE A 94 -8.27 -9.13 6.10
C PHE A 94 -9.46 -8.72 6.94
N ILE A 95 -9.47 -7.47 7.36
CA ILE A 95 -10.59 -6.78 7.97
C ILE A 95 -11.04 -5.71 6.97
N VAL A 96 -12.26 -5.85 6.48
CA VAL A 96 -12.89 -4.94 5.52
C VAL A 96 -13.89 -4.06 6.25
N ASP A 97 -13.74 -2.75 6.10
CA ASP A 97 -14.70 -1.78 6.62
C ASP A 97 -15.99 -1.80 5.76
N THR A 98 -17.13 -2.00 6.42
CA THR A 98 -18.46 -1.99 5.79
C THR A 98 -19.12 -0.61 5.82
N GLY A 99 -18.44 0.40 6.38
CA GLY A 99 -18.99 1.71 6.73
C GLY A 99 -19.56 1.76 8.15
N ASN A 100 -19.75 0.61 8.80
CA ASN A 100 -20.06 0.49 10.22
C ASN A 100 -18.85 -0.07 10.97
N PRO A 101 -18.13 0.74 11.76
CA PRO A 101 -16.92 0.29 12.48
C PRO A 101 -17.17 -0.86 13.48
N LYS A 102 -18.42 -1.08 13.88
CA LYS A 102 -18.80 -2.15 14.81
C LYS A 102 -18.96 -3.50 14.12
N GLU A 103 -19.08 -3.52 12.80
CA GLU A 103 -19.40 -4.71 12.02
C GLU A 103 -18.45 -4.87 10.82
N PRO A 104 -17.14 -5.00 11.06
CA PRO A 104 -16.21 -5.28 9.98
C PRO A 104 -16.37 -6.71 9.48
N VAL A 105 -16.12 -6.91 8.19
CA VAL A 105 -16.08 -8.24 7.59
C VAL A 105 -14.66 -8.80 7.69
N ILE A 106 -14.50 -9.95 8.33
CA ILE A 106 -13.21 -10.62 8.51
C ILE A 106 -13.12 -11.82 7.56
N ILE A 107 -12.17 -11.79 6.64
CA ILE A 107 -12.05 -12.79 5.55
C ILE A 107 -10.60 -13.19 5.31
N PRO A 108 -10.32 -14.45 4.91
CA PRO A 108 -8.95 -14.92 4.67
C PRO A 108 -8.40 -14.53 3.30
N SER A 109 -9.27 -14.08 2.38
CA SER A 109 -8.91 -13.74 1.00
C SER A 109 -9.81 -12.65 0.45
N VAL A 110 -9.25 -11.80 -0.41
CA VAL A 110 -10.00 -10.82 -1.21
C VAL A 110 -9.76 -11.08 -2.68
N ARG A 111 -10.77 -10.78 -3.49
CA ARG A 111 -10.70 -10.86 -4.93
C ARG A 111 -10.33 -9.49 -5.49
N MET A 112 -9.14 -9.39 -6.04
CA MET A 112 -8.66 -8.21 -6.74
C MET A 112 -9.25 -8.20 -8.16
N ARG A 113 -10.26 -7.36 -8.36
CA ARG A 113 -10.95 -7.23 -9.64
C ARG A 113 -10.05 -6.55 -10.68
N PRO A 114 -10.31 -6.76 -11.98
CA PRO A 114 -9.69 -5.98 -13.04
C PRO A 114 -9.87 -4.48 -12.80
N ARG A 115 -8.82 -3.69 -13.06
CA ARG A 115 -8.85 -2.22 -13.02
C ARG A 115 -9.56 -1.66 -11.77
N SER A 116 -9.14 -2.12 -10.60
CA SER A 116 -9.80 -1.80 -9.32
C SER A 116 -8.82 -1.34 -8.25
N ALA A 117 -9.32 -0.59 -7.28
CA ALA A 117 -8.57 -0.18 -6.09
C ALA A 117 -9.35 -0.58 -4.84
N PHE A 118 -8.63 -1.05 -3.81
CA PHE A 118 -9.24 -1.46 -2.56
C PHE A 118 -8.25 -1.37 -1.39
N GLY A 119 -8.78 -1.13 -0.19
CA GLY A 119 -8.02 -1.04 1.06
C GLY A 119 -8.55 -2.02 2.09
N VAL A 120 -7.63 -2.65 2.83
CA VAL A 120 -7.94 -3.63 3.88
C VAL A 120 -7.02 -3.44 5.08
N THR A 121 -7.54 -3.67 6.28
CA THR A 121 -6.70 -3.79 7.47
C THR A 121 -6.23 -5.23 7.61
N LEU A 122 -4.94 -5.42 7.87
CA LEU A 122 -4.35 -6.75 8.08
C LEU A 122 -4.47 -7.16 9.54
N ARG A 123 -4.81 -8.42 9.78
CA ARG A 123 -4.77 -9.03 11.12
C ARG A 123 -3.81 -10.21 11.12
N GLY A 124 -2.87 -10.23 12.07
CA GLY A 124 -1.88 -11.28 12.25
C GLY A 124 -1.17 -11.15 13.58
N ASP A 125 -0.14 -11.98 13.82
CA ASP A 125 0.61 -11.98 15.09
C ASP A 125 1.72 -10.91 15.07
N PHE A 126 1.34 -9.68 14.74
CA PHE A 126 2.27 -8.56 14.54
C PHE A 126 2.78 -7.94 15.84
N GLY A 127 2.11 -8.20 16.97
CA GLY A 127 2.44 -7.59 18.26
C GLY A 127 2.14 -6.09 18.26
N GLU A 128 2.92 -5.31 19.00
CA GLU A 128 2.83 -3.84 19.05
C GLU A 128 3.90 -3.16 18.17
N GLU A 129 4.34 -3.84 17.11
CA GLU A 129 5.36 -3.30 16.22
C GLU A 129 4.89 -2.01 15.55
N LYS A 130 5.77 -1.01 15.51
CA LYS A 130 5.49 0.29 14.89
C LYS A 130 6.03 0.35 13.47
N GLU A 131 7.19 -0.25 13.24
CA GLU A 131 7.94 -0.11 11.99
C GLU A 131 8.47 -1.47 11.53
N PRO A 132 7.78 -2.15 10.61
CA PRO A 132 8.31 -3.34 9.99
C PRO A 132 9.62 -3.04 9.25
N ALA A 133 10.51 -4.03 9.19
CA ALA A 133 11.74 -4.00 8.42
C ALA A 133 11.52 -4.34 6.93
N GLY A 134 10.35 -4.87 6.58
CA GLY A 134 10.03 -5.19 5.20
C GLY A 134 8.63 -5.74 5.01
N VAL A 135 8.13 -5.64 3.78
CA VAL A 135 6.82 -6.17 3.40
C VAL A 135 6.96 -6.93 2.09
N THR A 136 6.36 -8.11 2.02
CA THR A 136 6.25 -8.90 0.79
C THR A 136 4.80 -9.26 0.55
N VAL A 137 4.33 -9.04 -0.67
CA VAL A 137 3.00 -9.42 -1.13
C VAL A 137 3.18 -10.42 -2.26
N ARG A 138 2.62 -11.62 -2.10
CA ARG A 138 2.58 -12.59 -3.19
C ARG A 138 1.29 -12.45 -3.99
N VAL A 139 1.42 -12.39 -5.32
CA VAL A 139 0.30 -12.34 -6.26
C VAL A 139 0.56 -13.36 -7.35
N GLY A 140 -0.26 -14.40 -7.43
CA GLY A 140 -0.02 -15.51 -8.36
C GLY A 140 1.32 -16.21 -8.07
N ASP A 141 2.22 -16.25 -9.04
CA ASP A 141 3.57 -16.81 -8.92
C ASP A 141 4.67 -15.75 -8.76
N GLU A 142 4.31 -14.53 -8.37
CA GLU A 142 5.25 -13.43 -8.14
C GLU A 142 5.27 -13.02 -6.65
N ASP A 143 6.47 -12.83 -6.12
CA ASP A 143 6.72 -12.16 -4.83
C ASP A 143 7.08 -10.70 -5.10
N LEU A 144 6.24 -9.78 -4.63
CA LEU A 144 6.43 -8.33 -4.73
C LEU A 144 6.99 -7.82 -3.41
N LYS A 145 8.22 -7.29 -3.42
CA LYS A 145 8.86 -6.69 -2.25
C LYS A 145 8.64 -5.18 -2.29
N LEU A 146 7.99 -4.65 -1.26
CA LEU A 146 7.76 -3.22 -1.13
C LEU A 146 9.00 -2.56 -0.55
N VAL A 147 9.30 -1.35 -1.02
CA VAL A 147 10.35 -0.50 -0.45
C VAL A 147 9.80 0.35 0.69
N PRO A 148 10.57 0.57 1.76
CA PRO A 148 10.22 1.52 2.80
C PRO A 148 10.31 2.95 2.26
N LEU A 149 9.35 3.78 2.63
CA LEU A 149 9.28 5.19 2.24
C LEU A 149 9.27 6.09 3.48
N ALA A 150 9.72 7.33 3.32
CA ALA A 150 9.42 8.37 4.30
C ALA A 150 7.92 8.75 4.21
N SER A 151 7.36 9.34 5.27
CA SER A 151 5.95 9.75 5.30
C SER A 151 5.60 10.70 4.16
N PHE A 152 6.46 11.69 3.90
CA PHE A 152 6.26 12.67 2.84
C PHE A 152 6.19 12.03 1.45
N ASP A 153 7.09 11.09 1.14
CA ASP A 153 7.09 10.37 -0.15
C ASP A 153 5.87 9.48 -0.30
N PHE A 154 5.46 8.82 0.79
CA PHE A 154 4.26 8.00 0.82
C PHE A 154 2.99 8.84 0.57
N GLU A 155 2.85 9.98 1.22
CA GLU A 155 1.72 10.90 1.02
C GLU A 155 1.69 11.43 -0.43
N ASN A 156 2.84 11.81 -0.97
CA ASN A 156 2.94 12.24 -2.38
C ASN A 156 2.55 11.12 -3.35
N LEU A 157 2.98 9.88 -3.09
CA LEU A 157 2.56 8.72 -3.86
C LEU A 157 1.04 8.51 -3.76
N ALA A 158 0.48 8.56 -2.55
CA ALA A 158 -0.96 8.40 -2.34
C ALA A 158 -1.77 9.45 -3.12
N LEU A 159 -1.31 10.71 -3.16
CA LEU A 159 -1.94 11.77 -3.96
C LEU A 159 -1.92 11.47 -5.46
N LYS A 160 -0.81 10.90 -5.98
CA LYS A 160 -0.72 10.48 -7.39
C LYS A 160 -1.65 9.31 -7.66
N VAL A 161 -1.62 8.28 -6.82
CA VAL A 161 -2.45 7.06 -6.96
C VAL A 161 -3.95 7.40 -6.93
N ASN A 162 -4.36 8.34 -6.09
CA ASN A 162 -5.75 8.80 -6.01
C ASN A 162 -6.25 9.54 -7.27
N ARG A 163 -5.34 9.94 -8.15
CA ARG A 163 -5.67 10.58 -9.44
C ARG A 163 -5.67 9.60 -10.62
N LEU A 164 -5.35 8.33 -10.39
CA LEU A 164 -5.39 7.31 -11.44
C LEU A 164 -6.82 7.11 -11.95
N ASN A 165 -7.01 7.20 -13.26
CA ASN A 165 -8.28 6.89 -13.88
C ASN A 165 -8.29 5.41 -14.28
N LEU A 166 -8.83 4.56 -13.40
CA LEU A 166 -8.94 3.12 -13.67
C LEU A 166 -9.87 2.75 -14.83
N ARG A 167 -10.58 3.72 -15.40
CA ARG A 167 -11.41 3.53 -16.59
C ARG A 167 -10.70 3.97 -17.87
N SER A 168 -9.49 4.53 -17.78
CA SER A 168 -8.72 4.90 -18.96
C SER A 168 -8.48 3.67 -19.84
N PRO A 169 -8.66 3.78 -21.16
CA PRO A 169 -8.28 2.72 -22.09
C PRO A 169 -6.75 2.55 -22.15
N ASP A 170 -5.99 3.62 -21.89
CA ASP A 170 -4.53 3.62 -21.83
C ASP A 170 -4.04 4.09 -20.45
N PHE A 171 -3.60 3.15 -19.63
CA PHE A 171 -3.00 3.41 -18.32
C PHE A 171 -1.59 4.00 -18.42
N GLY A 172 -0.89 3.78 -19.53
CA GLY A 172 0.45 4.31 -19.75
C GLY A 172 0.45 5.84 -19.80
N ASP A 173 -0.61 6.43 -20.34
CA ASP A 173 -0.79 7.87 -20.38
C ASP A 173 -0.97 8.47 -18.99
N ASP A 174 -1.87 7.92 -18.17
CA ASP A 174 -2.05 8.34 -16.78
C ASP A 174 -0.76 8.20 -15.98
N TRP A 175 -0.06 7.08 -16.15
CA TRP A 175 1.22 6.81 -15.49
C TRP A 175 2.26 7.89 -15.80
N ARG A 176 2.35 8.29 -17.07
CA ARG A 176 3.27 9.32 -17.57
C ARG A 176 2.88 10.71 -17.08
N ILE A 177 1.59 11.05 -17.12
CA ILE A 177 1.06 12.35 -16.67
C ILE A 177 1.31 12.53 -15.17
N LEU A 178 1.05 11.49 -14.39
CA LEU A 178 1.21 11.50 -12.93
C LEU A 178 2.68 11.34 -12.50
N LYS A 179 3.59 11.06 -13.44
CA LYS A 179 5.01 10.80 -13.20
C LYS A 179 5.18 9.76 -12.10
N LEU A 180 4.51 8.62 -12.27
CA LEU A 180 4.68 7.47 -11.38
C LEU A 180 6.03 6.83 -11.69
N GLU A 181 6.82 6.62 -10.65
CA GLU A 181 8.12 5.95 -10.76
C GLU A 181 7.97 4.54 -10.26
N THR A 182 8.60 3.59 -10.96
CA THR A 182 8.57 2.20 -10.51
C THR A 182 9.38 2.03 -9.24
N MET A 183 8.83 1.33 -8.25
CA MET A 183 9.42 1.14 -6.93
C MET A 183 9.17 -0.28 -6.43
N GLY A 184 10.09 -0.80 -5.62
CA GLY A 184 10.03 -2.19 -5.17
C GLY A 184 10.68 -3.16 -6.15
N THR A 185 10.68 -4.43 -5.78
CA THR A 185 11.19 -5.50 -6.65
C THR A 185 10.15 -6.58 -6.84
N ARG A 186 10.20 -7.20 -8.02
CA ARG A 186 9.37 -8.34 -8.39
C ARG A 186 10.28 -9.52 -8.64
N GLU A 187 9.99 -10.64 -7.99
CA GLU A 187 10.72 -11.88 -8.15
C GLU A 187 9.73 -13.03 -8.38
N ARG A 188 10.15 -14.07 -9.10
CA ARG A 188 9.33 -15.28 -9.20
C ARG A 188 9.28 -15.97 -7.84
N ALA A 189 8.08 -16.29 -7.37
CA ALA A 189 7.88 -17.00 -6.13
C ALA A 189 8.58 -18.36 -6.18
N ARG A 190 9.43 -18.63 -5.17
CA ARG A 190 10.01 -19.96 -4.99
C ARG A 190 8.88 -20.93 -4.58
N ARG A 191 8.78 -22.04 -5.32
CA ARG A 191 7.84 -23.15 -5.06
C ARG A 191 8.20 -23.88 -3.77
#